data_AF-A0A3B7LCV9-F1
#
_entry.id   AF-A0A3B7LCV9-F1
#
_cell.length_a   1.000
_cell.length_b   1.000
_cell.length_c   1.000
_cell.angle_alpha   90.00
_cell.angle_beta   90.00
_cell.angle_gamma   90.00
#
_symmetry.space_group_name_H-M   'P 1'
#
loop_
_entity.id
_entity.type
_entity.pdbx_description
1 polymer ?
#
loop_
_entity_poly.entity_id
_entity_poly.type
_entity_poly.pdbx_seq_one_letter_code
_entity_poly.pdbx_strand_id
1 'polypeptide(L)'
;MQDVELLEEGLALMGLGMGFVFVFLTVLVIVTTLMSLVIRRLAPEPPAPAATPARSPAPPRQDDELMAVIGAALHRYRQRHRR
;
A
#
# COMPACT_ATOMS: atom_id res chain seq x y z
N MET A 1 -4.42 -21.21 47.78
CA MET A 1 -3.03 -20.90 47.36
C MET A 1 -2.63 -21.70 46.13
N GLN A 2 -3.09 -22.95 45.94
CA GLN A 2 -2.84 -23.75 44.72
C GLN A 2 -3.53 -23.19 43.45
N ASP A 3 -4.69 -22.53 43.57
CA ASP A 3 -5.40 -22.00 42.39
C ASP A 3 -4.65 -20.86 41.68
N VAL A 4 -3.86 -20.09 42.44
CA VAL A 4 -3.06 -18.99 41.92
C VAL A 4 -1.88 -19.52 41.10
N GLU A 5 -1.29 -20.64 41.52
CA GLU A 5 -0.18 -21.31 40.85
C GLU A 5 -0.64 -21.93 39.51
N LEU A 6 -1.82 -22.56 39.47
CA LEU A 6 -2.42 -23.07 38.23
C LEU A 6 -2.78 -21.94 37.25
N LEU A 7 -3.21 -20.79 37.76
CA LEU A 7 -3.53 -19.63 36.92
C LEU A 7 -2.26 -19.00 36.31
N GLU A 8 -1.18 -18.87 37.10
CA GLU A 8 0.13 -18.43 36.60
C GLU A 8 0.68 -19.38 35.54
N GLU A 9 0.56 -20.69 35.75
CA GLU A 9 1.01 -21.70 34.80
C GLU A 9 0.18 -21.65 33.50
N GLY A 10 -1.15 -21.47 33.60
CA GLY A 10 -2.02 -21.24 32.45
C GLY A 10 -1.68 -19.96 31.67
N LEU A 11 -1.38 -18.86 32.37
CA LEU A 11 -0.95 -17.61 31.75
C LEU A 11 0.40 -17.74 31.05
N ALA A 12 1.36 -18.46 31.66
CA ALA A 12 2.66 -18.75 31.06
C ALA A 12 2.50 -19.60 29.79
N LEU A 13 1.64 -20.63 29.82
CA LEU A 13 1.33 -21.46 28.66
C LEU A 13 0.65 -20.65 27.54
N MET A 14 -0.26 -19.73 27.88
CA MET A 14 -0.90 -18.84 26.91
C MET A 14 0.12 -17.91 26.23
N GLY A 15 1.02 -17.31 27.03
CA GLY A 15 2.08 -16.45 26.52
C GLY A 15 3.07 -17.20 25.62
N LEU A 16 3.48 -18.40 26.03
CA LEU A 16 4.36 -19.26 25.24
C LEU A 16 3.68 -19.70 23.92
N GLY A 17 2.44 -20.15 24.00
CA GLY A 17 1.66 -20.57 22.83
C GLY A 17 1.43 -19.44 21.84
N MET A 18 1.04 -18.25 22.32
CA MET A 18 0.86 -17.08 21.47
C MET A 18 2.17 -16.58 20.85
N GLY A 19 3.27 -16.63 21.60
CA GLY A 19 4.60 -16.32 21.10
C GLY A 19 5.05 -17.29 20.00
N PHE A 20 4.85 -18.59 20.19
CA PHE A 20 5.20 -19.60 19.19
C PHE A 20 4.42 -19.41 17.89
N VAL A 21 3.11 -19.15 17.99
CA VAL A 21 2.28 -18.85 16.81
C VAL A 21 2.78 -17.60 16.08
N PHE A 22 3.13 -16.53 16.82
CA PHE A 22 3.66 -15.31 16.22
C PHE A 22 4.96 -15.55 15.46
N VAL A 23 5.90 -16.29 16.06
CA VAL A 23 7.17 -16.67 15.41
C VAL A 23 6.91 -17.52 14.17
N PHE A 24 6.03 -18.52 14.28
CA PHE A 24 5.67 -19.40 13.17
C PHE A 24 5.09 -18.61 11.98
N LEU A 25 4.14 -17.72 12.24
CA LEU A 25 3.56 -16.85 11.20
C LEU A 25 4.60 -15.91 10.60
N THR A 26 5.49 -15.34 11.42
CA THR A 26 6.58 -14.47 10.94
C THR A 26 7.49 -15.24 9.97
N VAL A 27 7.88 -16.47 10.33
CA VAL A 27 8.68 -17.34 9.45
C VAL A 27 7.91 -17.65 8.16
N LEU A 28 6.61 -17.97 8.27
CA LEU A 28 5.77 -18.27 7.11
C LEU A 28 5.69 -17.07 6.14
N VAL A 29 5.54 -15.86 6.66
CA VAL A 29 5.54 -14.61 5.88
C VAL A 29 6.90 -14.39 5.22
N ILE A 30 8.00 -14.61 5.92
CA ILE A 30 9.35 -14.48 5.35
C ILE A 30 9.54 -15.48 4.20
N VAL A 31 9.18 -16.75 4.39
CA VAL A 31 9.31 -17.80 3.38
C VAL A 31 8.48 -17.48 2.14
N THR A 32 7.22 -17.09 2.32
CA THR A 32 6.34 -16.72 1.20
C THR A 32 6.83 -15.46 0.48
N THR A 33 7.40 -14.49 1.20
CA THR A 33 8.03 -13.30 0.61
C THR A 33 9.27 -13.67 -0.19
N LEU A 34 10.13 -14.55 0.33
CA LEU A 34 11.29 -15.10 -0.37
C LEU A 34 10.87 -15.83 -1.64
N MET A 35 9.84 -16.68 -1.55
CA MET A 35 9.26 -17.35 -2.71
C MET A 35 8.77 -16.34 -3.75
N SER A 36 8.06 -15.27 -3.33
CA SER A 36 7.64 -14.20 -4.24
C SER A 36 8.83 -13.51 -4.92
N LEU A 37 9.91 -13.23 -4.18
CA LEU A 37 11.12 -12.61 -4.70
C LEU A 37 11.85 -13.52 -5.69
N VAL A 38 11.98 -14.79 -5.36
CA VAL A 38 12.61 -15.82 -6.21
C VAL A 38 11.81 -15.97 -7.50
N ILE A 39 10.48 -16.05 -7.42
CA ILE A 39 9.62 -16.11 -8.60
C ILE A 39 9.78 -14.86 -9.47
N ARG A 40 9.78 -13.65 -8.89
CA ARG A 40 9.99 -12.41 -9.65
C ARG A 40 11.37 -12.31 -10.31
N ARG A 41 12.40 -12.96 -9.74
CA ARG A 41 13.76 -12.96 -10.29
C ARG A 41 13.99 -14.06 -11.33
N LEU A 42 13.34 -15.22 -11.17
CA LEU A 42 13.50 -16.37 -12.07
C LEU A 42 12.48 -16.38 -13.21
N ALA A 43 11.28 -15.83 -13.01
CA ALA A 43 10.32 -15.63 -14.07
C ALA A 43 10.58 -14.25 -14.71
N PRO A 44 10.82 -14.19 -16.03
CA PRO A 44 10.78 -12.93 -16.77
C PRO A 44 9.45 -12.24 -16.49
N GLU A 45 9.51 -10.93 -16.26
CA GLU A 45 8.32 -10.09 -16.11
C GLU A 45 7.33 -10.45 -17.24
N PRO A 46 6.11 -10.95 -16.92
CA PRO A 46 5.07 -11.04 -17.93
C PRO A 46 5.01 -9.66 -18.58
N PRO A 47 5.03 -9.54 -19.91
CA PRO A 47 5.00 -8.24 -20.55
C PRO A 47 3.85 -7.47 -19.91
N ALA A 48 4.18 -6.32 -19.31
CA ALA A 48 3.19 -5.42 -18.75
C ALA A 48 2.03 -5.38 -19.76
N PRO A 49 0.76 -5.58 -19.32
CA PRO A 49 -0.37 -5.59 -20.24
C PRO A 49 -0.20 -4.36 -21.11
N ALA A 50 -0.05 -4.57 -22.42
CA ALA A 50 0.45 -3.57 -23.35
C ALA A 50 -0.20 -2.25 -22.99
N ALA A 51 0.61 -1.30 -22.48
CA ALA A 51 0.14 0.05 -22.28
C ALA A 51 -0.46 0.44 -23.63
N THR A 52 -1.79 0.62 -23.65
CA THR A 52 -2.48 1.20 -24.79
C THR A 52 -1.62 2.39 -25.20
N PRO A 53 -1.19 2.49 -26.47
CA PRO A 53 -0.11 3.37 -26.86
C PRO A 53 -0.38 4.73 -26.22
N ALA A 54 0.47 5.07 -25.24
CA ALA A 54 0.46 6.38 -24.66
C ALA A 54 0.77 7.28 -25.83
N ARG A 55 -0.28 7.94 -26.34
CA ARG A 55 -0.16 9.03 -27.30
C ARG A 55 1.00 9.88 -26.78
N SER A 56 2.04 10.07 -27.58
CA SER A 56 3.21 10.90 -27.26
C SER A 56 2.76 12.05 -26.38
N PRO A 57 3.48 12.39 -25.28
CA PRO A 57 3.06 13.50 -24.44
C PRO A 57 2.83 14.68 -25.38
N ALA A 58 1.55 15.01 -25.56
CA ALA A 58 1.20 16.26 -26.18
C ALA A 58 1.92 17.31 -25.32
N PRO A 59 2.42 18.41 -25.91
CA PRO A 59 2.89 19.55 -25.10
C PRO A 59 1.85 19.78 -24.00
N PRO A 60 2.23 20.06 -22.74
CA PRO A 60 1.44 19.87 -21.52
C PRO A 60 0.08 20.56 -21.57
N ARG A 61 -0.82 20.01 -22.39
CA ARG A 61 -2.04 20.65 -22.84
C ARG A 61 -3.08 20.50 -21.75
N GLN A 62 -2.98 19.42 -20.97
CA GLN A 62 -3.69 19.26 -19.71
C GLN A 62 -3.26 20.32 -18.71
N ASP A 63 -1.96 20.61 -18.54
CA ASP A 63 -1.54 21.64 -17.60
C ASP A 63 -1.95 23.04 -18.07
N ASP A 64 -1.83 23.32 -19.37
CA ASP A 64 -2.29 24.58 -19.97
C ASP A 64 -3.82 24.74 -19.87
N GLU A 65 -4.59 23.68 -20.11
CA GLU A 65 -6.04 23.66 -19.99
C GLU A 65 -6.48 23.78 -18.52
N LEU A 66 -5.82 23.09 -17.61
CA LEU A 66 -6.06 23.22 -16.16
C LEU A 66 -5.74 24.63 -15.68
N MET A 67 -4.62 25.22 -16.11
CA MET A 67 -4.27 26.60 -15.79
C MET A 67 -5.27 27.60 -16.37
N ALA A 68 -5.77 27.37 -17.60
CA ALA A 68 -6.80 28.21 -18.21
C ALA A 68 -8.14 28.11 -17.45
N VAL A 69 -8.54 26.91 -17.03
CA VAL A 69 -9.77 26.70 -16.24
C VAL A 69 -9.65 27.33 -14.86
N ILE A 70 -8.50 27.16 -14.18
CA ILE A 70 -8.23 27.78 -12.88
C ILE A 70 -8.24 29.31 -13.02
N GLY A 71 -7.60 29.86 -14.05
CA GLY A 71 -7.59 31.29 -14.35
C GLY A 71 -8.99 31.86 -14.60
N ALA A 72 -9.81 31.17 -15.40
CA ALA A 72 -11.20 31.55 -15.67
C ALA A 72 -12.07 31.49 -14.40
N ALA A 73 -11.88 30.47 -13.57
CA ALA A 73 -12.57 30.34 -12.29
C ALA A 73 -12.21 31.48 -11.33
N LEU A 74 -10.92 31.82 -11.23
CA LEU A 74 -10.44 32.91 -10.38
C LEU A 74 -10.90 34.28 -10.88
N HIS A 75 -10.91 34.50 -12.20
CA HIS A 75 -11.41 35.74 -12.80
C HIS A 75 -12.90 35.92 -12.53
N ARG A 76 -13.70 34.86 -12.69
CA ARG A 76 -15.13 34.87 -12.37
C ARG A 76 -15.37 35.11 -10.88
N TYR A 77 -14.58 34.50 -10.01
CA TYR A 77 -14.67 34.72 -8.56
C TYR A 77 -14.38 36.18 -8.20
N ARG A 78 -13.28 36.76 -8.70
CA ARG A 78 -12.93 38.17 -8.47
C ARG A 78 -13.96 39.14 -9.01
N GLN A 79 -14.52 38.89 -10.19
CA GLN A 79 -15.60 39.70 -10.75
C GLN A 79 -16.88 39.62 -9.90
N ARG A 80 -17.19 38.44 -9.35
CA ARG A 80 -18.37 38.23 -8.51
C ARG A 80 -18.21 38.78 -7.09
N HIS A 81 -16.99 38.82 -6.56
CA HIS A 81 -16.67 39.34 -5.22
C HIS A 81 -16.25 40.81 -5.16
N ARG A 82 -16.21 41.53 -6.30
CA ARG A 82 -15.89 42.97 -6.36
C ARG A 82 -17.16 43.85 -6.45
N ARG A 83 -18.27 43.39 -5.90
CA ARG A 83 -19.46 44.19 -5.57
C ARG A 83 -19.76 44.01 -4.10
#